data_AF-A0A8J6B7X1-F1
#
_entry.id   AF-A0A8J6B7X1-F1
#
_cell.length_a   1.000
_cell.length_b   1.000
_cell.length_c   1.000
_cell.angle_alpha   90.00
_cell.angle_beta   90.00
_cell.angle_gamma   90.00
#
_symmetry.space_group_name_H-M   'P 1'
#
loop_
_entity.id
_entity.type
_entity.pdbx_description
1 polymer ?
#
loop_
_entity_poly.entity_id
_entity_poly.type
_entity_poly.pdbx_seq_one_letter_code
_entity_poly.pdbx_strand_id
1 'polypeptide(L)'
;MVTNIIKTLEISVPVIDCISLLICLPGCMFILVVNILDWRKNKRLDINDQLISGLGILILIYRSFQASFSCTLQIYEFYVITSLAWFYIYLTYYSLGFLTLVFSTWLSIHFCLKIVNINQNIYIYIQHNFPKMFPWILLPSVLASLLISGPVAQNMSEQSLNFNDSLLYPSSSPLTTLLSVQLYFVFFAFCFLIIVISLLLTIVSLYRHIQRMQSFRSEMVEAHVSAVKMLIALIGFNLTFFALMFLFMLKRHEPVWMTAAVLSNASFHILAIPIIIRGSRKLHIMLHKILLHCMTSVS
;
A
#
# COMPACT_ATOMS: atom_id res chain seq x y z
N MET A 1 -14.72 24.73 -20.52
CA MET A 1 -13.67 24.64 -19.48
C MET A 1 -13.67 23.25 -18.82
N VAL A 2 -14.79 22.77 -18.29
CA VAL A 2 -14.92 21.43 -17.65
C VAL A 2 -14.54 20.27 -18.58
N THR A 3 -14.96 20.31 -19.85
CA THR A 3 -14.62 19.30 -20.87
C THR A 3 -13.12 19.22 -21.19
N ASN A 4 -12.40 20.35 -21.16
CA ASN A 4 -10.95 20.35 -21.35
C ASN A 4 -10.23 19.76 -20.14
N ILE A 5 -10.75 19.99 -18.92
CA ILE A 5 -10.18 19.43 -17.68
C ILE A 5 -10.33 17.90 -17.70
N ILE A 6 -11.51 17.38 -18.04
CA ILE A 6 -11.76 15.93 -18.09
C ILE A 6 -10.83 15.23 -19.10
N LYS A 7 -10.71 15.77 -20.33
CA LYS A 7 -9.78 15.22 -21.34
C LYS A 7 -8.31 15.27 -20.88
N THR A 8 -7.93 16.31 -20.15
CA THR A 8 -6.57 16.40 -19.59
C THR A 8 -6.33 15.34 -18.51
N LEU A 9 -7.36 15.03 -17.71
CA LEU A 9 -7.31 13.97 -16.69
C LEU A 9 -7.24 12.57 -17.31
N GLU A 10 -8.02 12.31 -18.36
CA GLU A 10 -8.00 11.05 -19.10
C GLU A 10 -6.60 10.73 -19.65
N ILE A 11 -5.87 11.75 -20.10
CA ILE A 11 -4.49 11.59 -20.61
C ILE A 11 -3.46 11.47 -19.48
N SER A 12 -3.56 12.32 -18.45
CA SER A 12 -2.53 12.41 -17.42
C SER A 12 -2.52 11.22 -16.44
N VAL A 13 -3.67 10.64 -16.10
CA VAL A 13 -3.77 9.53 -15.15
C VAL A 13 -2.97 8.28 -15.57
N PRO A 14 -3.14 7.72 -16.79
CA PRO A 14 -2.37 6.55 -17.21
C PRO A 14 -0.88 6.83 -17.34
N VAL A 15 -0.51 8.04 -17.79
CA VAL A 15 0.89 8.46 -17.84
C VAL A 15 1.51 8.44 -16.44
N ILE A 16 0.83 9.02 -15.45
CA ILE A 16 1.26 8.97 -14.04
C ILE A 16 1.39 7.53 -13.55
N ASP A 17 0.42 6.67 -13.89
CA ASP A 17 0.42 5.28 -13.44
C ASP A 17 1.56 4.45 -14.04
N CYS A 18 1.84 4.63 -15.33
CA CYS A 18 2.96 4.01 -16.03
C CYS A 18 4.31 4.48 -15.48
N ILE A 19 4.49 5.80 -15.30
CA ILE A 19 5.72 6.36 -14.72
C ILE A 19 5.94 5.78 -13.32
N SER A 20 4.89 5.74 -12.50
CA SER A 20 4.96 5.20 -11.14
C SER A 20 5.30 3.70 -11.14
N LEU A 21 4.76 2.91 -12.08
CA LEU A 21 5.13 1.50 -12.23
C LEU A 21 6.61 1.33 -12.58
N LEU A 22 7.12 2.13 -13.53
CA LEU A 22 8.53 2.12 -13.92
C LEU A 22 9.47 2.45 -12.76
N ILE A 23 9.09 3.41 -11.92
CA ILE A 23 9.87 3.77 -10.73
C ILE A 23 9.82 2.66 -9.66
N CYS A 24 8.67 2.03 -9.46
CA CYS A 24 8.48 1.01 -8.42
C CYS A 24 9.11 -0.34 -8.76
N LEU A 25 9.07 -0.75 -10.03
CA LEU A 25 9.60 -2.03 -10.53
C LEU A 25 10.99 -2.40 -10.00
N PRO A 26 12.04 -1.57 -10.17
CA PRO A 26 13.40 -1.95 -9.76
C PRO A 26 13.50 -2.18 -8.25
N GLY A 27 12.83 -1.37 -7.44
CA GLY A 27 12.87 -1.51 -5.98
C GLY A 27 12.11 -2.74 -5.49
N CYS A 28 10.94 -3.03 -6.05
CA CYS A 28 10.20 -4.27 -5.75
C CYS A 28 11.00 -5.51 -6.16
N MET A 29 11.59 -5.51 -7.35
CA MET A 29 12.42 -6.62 -7.83
C MET A 29 13.66 -6.82 -6.95
N PHE A 30 14.32 -5.74 -6.52
CA PHE A 30 15.46 -5.81 -5.61
C PHE A 30 15.09 -6.49 -4.29
N ILE A 31 13.99 -6.07 -3.66
CA ILE A 31 13.48 -6.67 -2.41
C ILE A 31 13.26 -8.17 -2.59
N LEU A 32 12.61 -8.57 -3.69
CA LEU A 32 12.29 -9.97 -3.96
C LEU A 32 13.52 -10.81 -4.23
N VAL A 33 14.43 -10.34 -5.08
CA VAL A 33 15.67 -11.06 -5.41
C VAL A 33 16.50 -11.30 -4.16
N VAL A 34 16.70 -10.26 -3.33
CA VAL A 34 17.45 -10.38 -2.07
C VAL A 34 16.82 -11.41 -1.14
N ASN A 35 15.50 -11.38 -0.97
CA ASN A 35 14.82 -12.30 -0.08
C ASN A 35 14.80 -13.73 -0.64
N ILE A 36 14.62 -13.92 -1.95
CA ILE A 36 14.69 -15.24 -2.59
C ILE A 36 16.09 -15.86 -2.46
N LEU A 37 17.14 -15.07 -2.65
CA LEU A 37 18.53 -15.53 -2.49
C LEU A 37 18.80 -15.97 -1.05
N ASP A 38 18.28 -15.23 -0.07
CA ASP A 38 18.44 -15.59 1.33
C ASP A 38 17.64 -16.82 1.72
N TRP A 39 16.40 -16.96 1.20
CA TRP A 39 15.61 -18.17 1.36
C TRP A 39 16.32 -19.39 0.77
N ARG A 40 16.96 -19.24 -0.39
CA ARG A 40 17.73 -20.33 -1.02
C ARG A 40 18.91 -20.77 -0.14
N LYS A 41 19.58 -19.84 0.52
CA LYS A 41 20.73 -20.09 1.41
C LYS A 41 20.31 -20.68 2.76
N ASN A 42 19.33 -20.07 3.42
CA ASN A 42 18.98 -20.39 4.81
C ASN A 42 17.78 -21.35 4.94
N LYS A 43 17.12 -21.70 3.81
CA LYS A 43 15.89 -22.52 3.71
C LYS A 43 14.66 -21.99 4.46
N ARG A 44 14.80 -20.88 5.19
CA ARG A 44 13.74 -20.18 5.92
C ARG A 44 13.96 -18.68 5.81
N LEU A 45 12.86 -17.93 5.74
CA LEU A 45 12.87 -16.46 5.80
C LEU A 45 12.39 -16.00 7.16
N ASP A 46 13.04 -14.99 7.71
CA ASP A 46 12.55 -14.26 8.87
C ASP A 46 11.22 -13.59 8.54
N ILE A 47 10.40 -13.38 9.57
CA ILE A 47 9.06 -12.78 9.44
C ILE A 47 9.10 -11.40 8.81
N ASN A 48 10.08 -10.59 9.21
CA ASN A 48 10.33 -9.28 8.63
C ASN A 48 10.48 -9.41 7.11
N ASP A 49 11.29 -10.37 6.64
CA ASP A 49 11.55 -10.57 5.22
C ASP A 49 10.34 -11.18 4.49
N GLN A 50 9.56 -12.03 5.15
CA GLN A 50 8.29 -12.55 4.61
C GLN A 50 7.27 -11.43 4.40
N LEU A 51 7.02 -10.58 5.42
CA LEU A 51 6.09 -9.44 5.32
C LEU A 51 6.55 -8.42 4.28
N ILE A 52 7.85 -8.10 4.27
CA ILE A 52 8.45 -7.18 3.30
C ILE A 52 8.32 -7.72 1.87
N SER A 53 8.59 -9.02 1.66
CA SER A 53 8.44 -9.64 0.34
C SER A 53 6.98 -9.70 -0.10
N GLY A 54 6.05 -10.06 0.79
CA GLY A 54 4.62 -10.09 0.51
C GLY A 54 4.09 -8.72 0.10
N LEU A 55 4.43 -7.66 0.86
CA LEU A 55 4.06 -6.29 0.51
C LEU A 55 4.69 -5.85 -0.82
N GLY A 56 5.95 -6.22 -1.08
CA GLY A 56 6.62 -5.94 -2.36
C GLY A 56 5.92 -6.58 -3.57
N ILE A 57 5.47 -7.85 -3.44
CA ILE A 57 4.68 -8.56 -4.46
C ILE A 57 3.33 -7.88 -4.66
N LEU A 58 2.63 -7.54 -3.58
CA LEU A 58 1.32 -6.90 -3.66
C LEU A 58 1.40 -5.53 -4.33
N ILE A 59 2.40 -4.72 -3.99
CA ILE A 59 2.66 -3.44 -4.65
C ILE A 59 2.93 -3.66 -6.15
N LEU A 60 3.75 -4.65 -6.51
CA LEU A 60 4.05 -4.93 -7.92
C LEU A 60 2.79 -5.34 -8.70
N ILE A 61 1.99 -6.26 -8.16
CA ILE A 61 0.75 -6.75 -8.79
C ILE A 61 -0.26 -5.60 -8.92
N TYR A 62 -0.49 -4.85 -7.83
CA TYR A 62 -1.45 -3.75 -7.82
C TYR A 62 -1.06 -2.66 -8.82
N ARG A 63 0.20 -2.21 -8.82
CA ARG A 63 0.67 -1.16 -9.74
C ARG A 63 0.65 -1.62 -11.20
N SER A 64 0.98 -2.88 -11.46
CA SER A 64 0.92 -3.45 -12.81
C SER A 64 -0.53 -3.52 -13.30
N PHE A 65 -1.45 -4.00 -12.46
CA PHE A 65 -2.87 -4.06 -12.78
C PHE A 65 -3.45 -2.66 -13.00
N GLN A 66 -3.12 -1.70 -12.13
CA GLN A 66 -3.57 -0.31 -12.24
C GLN A 66 -3.09 0.34 -13.54
N ALA A 67 -1.81 0.22 -13.89
CA ALA A 67 -1.28 0.79 -15.13
C ALA A 67 -1.95 0.17 -16.37
N SER A 68 -2.10 -1.16 -16.40
CA SER A 68 -2.81 -1.85 -17.48
C SER A 68 -4.27 -1.43 -17.58
N PHE A 69 -4.96 -1.28 -16.45
CA PHE A 69 -6.35 -0.81 -16.39
C PHE A 69 -6.47 0.61 -16.94
N SER A 70 -5.67 1.56 -16.44
CA SER A 70 -5.69 2.96 -16.90
C SER A 70 -5.39 3.09 -18.40
N CYS A 71 -4.45 2.30 -18.95
CA CYS A 71 -4.17 2.28 -20.39
C CYS A 71 -5.32 1.66 -21.20
N THR A 72 -5.94 0.59 -20.68
CA THR A 72 -7.10 -0.05 -21.32
C THR A 72 -8.25 0.95 -21.44
N LEU A 73 -8.52 1.75 -20.40
CA LEU A 73 -9.56 2.78 -20.44
C LEU A 73 -9.39 3.80 -21.58
N GLN A 74 -8.15 4.14 -21.94
CA GLN A 74 -7.89 5.07 -23.06
C GLN A 74 -8.09 4.45 -24.44
N ILE A 75 -7.71 3.18 -24.60
CA ILE A 75 -7.77 2.49 -25.89
C ILE A 75 -9.22 2.09 -26.20
N TYR A 76 -10.05 1.89 -25.18
CA TYR A 76 -11.36 1.24 -25.27
C TYR A 76 -12.56 2.14 -25.48
N GLU A 77 -12.39 3.41 -25.92
CA GLU A 77 -13.51 4.24 -26.42
C GLU A 77 -14.28 3.56 -27.59
N PHE A 78 -13.82 2.40 -28.09
CA PHE A 78 -14.36 1.62 -29.20
C PHE A 78 -14.93 0.21 -28.89
N TYR A 79 -14.77 -0.37 -27.69
CA TYR A 79 -15.15 -1.78 -27.43
C TYR A 79 -16.22 -1.92 -26.33
N VAL A 80 -17.31 -2.63 -26.62
CA VAL A 80 -18.37 -2.94 -25.65
C VAL A 80 -17.87 -3.99 -24.65
N ILE A 81 -17.37 -3.54 -23.50
CA ILE A 81 -17.07 -4.41 -22.35
C ILE A 81 -18.41 -4.77 -21.68
N THR A 82 -18.63 -6.07 -21.42
CA THR A 82 -19.84 -6.53 -20.74
C THR A 82 -19.89 -6.08 -19.28
N SER A 83 -21.11 -5.96 -18.73
CA SER A 83 -21.34 -5.62 -17.32
C SER A 83 -20.56 -6.51 -16.33
N LEU A 84 -20.49 -7.81 -16.66
CA LEU A 84 -19.79 -8.81 -15.88
C LEU A 84 -18.27 -8.56 -15.84
N ALA A 85 -17.68 -8.15 -16.98
CA ALA A 85 -16.26 -7.88 -17.07
C ALA A 85 -15.86 -6.64 -16.25
N TRP A 86 -16.66 -5.56 -16.31
CA TRP A 86 -16.47 -4.38 -15.47
C TRP A 86 -16.50 -4.71 -13.98
N PHE A 87 -17.45 -5.54 -13.56
CA PHE A 87 -17.54 -5.99 -12.18
C PHE A 87 -16.24 -6.66 -11.72
N TYR A 88 -15.72 -7.64 -12.47
CA TYR A 88 -14.48 -8.33 -12.10
C TYR A 88 -13.26 -7.42 -12.12
N ILE A 89 -13.18 -6.48 -13.05
CA ILE A 89 -12.07 -5.52 -13.13
C ILE A 89 -12.07 -4.62 -11.88
N TYR A 90 -13.21 -4.01 -11.55
CA TYR A 90 -13.32 -3.19 -10.35
C TYR A 90 -13.11 -4.00 -9.07
N LEU A 91 -13.66 -5.22 -9.00
CA LEU A 91 -13.45 -6.12 -7.86
C LEU A 91 -11.96 -6.38 -7.65
N THR A 92 -11.24 -6.69 -8.72
CA THR A 92 -9.79 -6.93 -8.69
C THR A 92 -9.03 -5.67 -8.28
N TYR A 93 -9.37 -4.51 -8.85
CA TYR A 93 -8.73 -3.23 -8.52
C TYR A 93 -8.86 -2.88 -7.03
N TYR A 94 -10.09 -2.88 -6.52
CA TYR A 94 -10.36 -2.49 -5.14
C TYR A 94 -9.83 -3.54 -4.15
N SER A 95 -9.99 -4.84 -4.43
CA SER A 95 -9.47 -5.91 -3.55
C SER A 95 -7.94 -5.88 -3.43
N LEU A 96 -7.20 -5.70 -4.53
CA LEU A 96 -5.74 -5.58 -4.50
C LEU A 96 -5.27 -4.33 -3.73
N GLY A 97 -5.95 -3.20 -3.92
CA GLY A 97 -5.69 -1.98 -3.16
C GLY A 97 -5.90 -2.21 -1.66
N PHE A 98 -7.04 -2.81 -1.28
CA PHE A 98 -7.34 -3.14 0.11
C PHE A 98 -6.33 -4.12 0.71
N LEU A 99 -5.99 -5.17 0.00
CA LEU A 99 -5.04 -6.17 0.45
C LEU A 99 -3.66 -5.54 0.71
N THR A 100 -3.23 -4.62 -0.17
CA THR A 100 -1.98 -3.87 0.01
C THR A 100 -2.00 -2.99 1.26
N LEU A 101 -3.14 -2.33 1.53
CA LEU A 101 -3.31 -1.52 2.75
C LEU A 101 -3.28 -2.38 4.01
N VAL A 102 -4.01 -3.50 4.03
CA VAL A 102 -4.02 -4.42 5.17
C VAL A 102 -2.62 -5.01 5.41
N PHE A 103 -1.87 -5.35 4.37
CA PHE A 103 -0.48 -5.79 4.53
C PHE A 103 0.43 -4.68 5.10
N SER A 104 0.23 -3.43 4.67
CA SER A 104 0.94 -2.27 5.21
C SER A 104 0.64 -2.08 6.71
N THR A 105 -0.60 -2.28 7.16
CA THR A 105 -0.95 -2.19 8.59
C THR A 105 -0.31 -3.31 9.40
N TRP A 106 -0.32 -4.55 8.91
CA TRP A 106 0.38 -5.68 9.56
C TRP A 106 1.87 -5.43 9.69
N LEU A 107 2.52 -4.92 8.65
CA LEU A 107 3.94 -4.55 8.67
C LEU A 107 4.20 -3.45 9.73
N SER A 108 3.32 -2.44 9.79
CA SER A 108 3.40 -1.34 10.75
C SER A 108 3.26 -1.83 12.20
N ILE A 109 2.30 -2.73 12.47
CA ILE A 109 2.13 -3.36 13.79
C ILE A 109 3.38 -4.17 14.16
N HIS A 110 3.91 -4.96 13.22
CA HIS A 110 5.10 -5.78 13.47
C HIS A 110 6.31 -4.92 13.85
N PHE A 111 6.54 -3.81 13.12
CA PHE A 111 7.59 -2.86 13.46
C PHE A 111 7.35 -2.14 14.79
N CYS A 112 6.10 -1.76 15.08
CA CYS A 112 5.73 -1.18 16.36
C CYS A 112 6.06 -2.15 17.52
N LEU A 113 5.68 -3.42 17.40
CA LEU A 113 5.99 -4.45 18.40
C LEU A 113 7.50 -4.62 18.60
N LYS A 114 8.27 -4.59 17.51
CA LYS A 114 9.74 -4.67 17.54
C LYS A 114 10.38 -3.50 18.30
N ILE A 115 9.83 -2.28 18.17
CA ILE A 115 10.38 -1.07 18.81
C ILE A 115 9.90 -0.93 20.26
N VAL A 116 8.63 -1.23 20.54
CA VAL A 116 8.05 -1.00 21.87
C VAL A 116 8.60 -2.00 22.90
N ASN A 117 9.14 -3.13 22.47
CA ASN A 117 9.79 -4.13 23.34
C ASN A 117 8.95 -4.42 24.60
N ILE A 118 7.61 -4.45 24.45
CA ILE A 118 6.64 -4.52 25.57
C ILE A 118 6.89 -5.76 26.42
N ASN A 119 7.39 -6.84 25.79
CA ASN A 119 7.92 -8.01 26.47
C ASN A 119 8.78 -8.83 25.48
N GLN A 120 10.09 -9.01 25.76
CA GLN A 120 10.98 -9.81 24.90
C GLN A 120 10.41 -11.21 24.63
N ASN A 121 9.76 -11.81 25.62
CA ASN A 121 9.13 -13.14 25.48
C ASN A 121 7.92 -13.14 24.52
N ILE A 122 7.10 -12.08 24.50
CA ILE A 122 5.96 -11.99 23.57
C ILE A 122 6.46 -11.79 22.14
N TYR A 123 7.48 -10.95 21.95
CA TYR A 123 8.09 -10.76 20.64
C TYR A 123 8.69 -12.06 20.09
N ILE A 124 9.43 -12.81 20.92
CA ILE A 124 10.00 -14.12 20.54
C ILE A 124 8.90 -15.15 20.24
N TYR A 125 7.82 -15.17 21.04
CA TYR A 125 6.69 -16.07 20.82
C TYR A 125 5.98 -15.79 19.49
N ILE A 126 5.70 -14.52 19.20
CA ILE A 126 5.16 -14.10 17.89
C ILE A 126 6.16 -14.50 16.80
N GLN A 127 7.46 -14.24 17.01
CA GLN A 127 8.50 -14.56 16.03
C GLN A 127 8.60 -16.06 15.70
N HIS A 128 8.32 -16.93 16.67
CA HIS A 128 8.39 -18.36 16.48
C HIS A 128 7.15 -18.93 15.77
N ASN A 129 5.97 -18.39 16.08
CA ASN A 129 4.70 -18.93 15.58
C ASN A 129 4.22 -18.29 14.28
N PHE A 130 4.71 -17.10 13.94
CA PHE A 130 4.26 -16.38 12.75
C PHE A 130 4.45 -17.12 11.42
N PRO A 131 5.52 -17.93 11.16
CA PRO A 131 5.61 -18.67 9.90
C PRO A 131 4.44 -19.63 9.70
N LYS A 132 3.87 -20.13 10.80
CA LYS A 132 2.66 -20.95 10.80
C LYS A 132 1.39 -20.09 10.74
N MET A 133 1.38 -18.90 11.37
CA MET A 133 0.23 -17.98 11.39
C MET A 133 0.11 -17.08 10.14
N PHE A 134 1.17 -16.89 9.37
CA PHE A 134 1.21 -15.99 8.21
C PHE A 134 0.14 -16.35 7.16
N PRO A 135 -0.01 -17.61 6.71
CA PRO A 135 -1.13 -17.98 5.83
C PRO A 135 -2.50 -17.78 6.51
N TRP A 136 -2.59 -17.96 7.82
CA TRP A 136 -3.81 -17.72 8.60
C TRP A 136 -4.16 -16.24 8.78
N ILE A 137 -3.21 -15.32 8.63
CA ILE A 137 -3.46 -13.86 8.61
C ILE A 137 -3.77 -13.39 7.19
N LEU A 138 -3.13 -14.01 6.19
CA LEU A 138 -3.29 -13.71 4.79
C LEU A 138 -4.69 -14.10 4.30
N LEU A 139 -5.21 -15.27 4.68
CA LEU A 139 -6.53 -15.75 4.25
C LEU A 139 -7.68 -14.78 4.65
N PRO A 140 -7.82 -14.39 5.93
CA PRO A 140 -8.86 -13.46 6.35
C PRO A 140 -8.68 -12.07 5.72
N SER A 141 -7.43 -11.64 5.48
CA SER A 141 -7.16 -10.36 4.84
C SER A 141 -7.66 -10.35 3.39
N VAL A 142 -7.41 -11.44 2.64
CA VAL A 142 -7.93 -11.62 1.28
C VAL A 142 -9.46 -11.69 1.28
N LEU A 143 -10.04 -12.51 2.16
CA LEU A 143 -11.49 -12.65 2.26
C LEU A 143 -12.17 -11.33 2.62
N ALA A 144 -11.66 -10.60 3.61
CA ALA A 144 -12.17 -9.29 3.99
C ALA A 144 -12.07 -8.31 2.81
N SER A 145 -10.92 -8.28 2.12
CA SER A 145 -10.73 -7.40 0.96
C SER A 145 -11.74 -7.69 -0.17
N LEU A 146 -12.07 -8.96 -0.42
CA LEU A 146 -13.06 -9.36 -1.42
C LEU A 146 -14.50 -9.01 -0.98
N LEU A 147 -14.85 -9.28 0.27
CA LEU A 147 -16.17 -8.97 0.81
C LEU A 147 -16.47 -7.48 0.79
N ILE A 148 -15.49 -6.63 1.09
CA ILE A 148 -15.65 -5.18 1.12
C ILE A 148 -15.63 -4.60 -0.30
N SER A 149 -14.80 -5.14 -1.20
CA SER A 149 -14.71 -4.66 -2.58
C SER A 149 -15.91 -5.07 -3.43
N GLY A 150 -16.62 -6.16 -3.10
CA GLY A 150 -17.79 -6.64 -3.85
C GLY A 150 -18.87 -5.58 -4.09
N PRO A 151 -19.46 -4.99 -3.03
CA PRO A 151 -20.49 -3.96 -3.17
C PRO A 151 -20.01 -2.73 -3.93
N VAL A 152 -18.74 -2.35 -3.76
CA VAL A 152 -18.14 -1.19 -4.43
C VAL A 152 -17.94 -1.48 -5.92
N ALA A 153 -17.46 -2.67 -6.25
CA ALA A 153 -17.28 -3.11 -7.63
C ALA A 153 -18.60 -3.17 -8.39
N GLN A 154 -19.66 -3.65 -7.73
CA GLN A 154 -21.00 -3.66 -8.31
C GLN A 154 -21.48 -2.24 -8.63
N ASN A 155 -21.43 -1.33 -7.67
CA ASN A 155 -21.82 0.07 -7.87
C ASN A 155 -21.03 0.75 -8.99
N MET A 156 -19.71 0.55 -9.04
CA MET A 156 -18.86 1.14 -10.08
C MET A 156 -19.13 0.54 -11.47
N SER A 157 -19.41 -0.77 -11.54
CA SER A 157 -19.75 -1.43 -12.80
C SER A 157 -21.08 -0.94 -13.38
N GLU A 158 -22.10 -0.74 -12.54
CA GLU A 158 -23.40 -0.17 -12.94
C GLU A 158 -23.24 1.27 -13.44
N GLN A 159 -22.43 2.10 -12.75
CA GLN A 159 -22.14 3.46 -13.19
C GLN A 159 -21.47 3.50 -14.56
N SER A 160 -20.49 2.63 -14.83
CA SER A 160 -19.78 2.61 -16.12
C SER A 160 -20.66 2.22 -17.32
N LEU A 161 -21.72 1.45 -17.10
CA LEU A 161 -22.67 1.07 -18.16
C LEU A 161 -23.62 2.21 -18.51
N ASN A 162 -24.08 2.95 -17.50
CA ASN A 162 -25.01 4.07 -17.67
C ASN A 162 -24.38 5.26 -18.43
N PHE A 163 -23.05 5.40 -18.41
CA PHE A 163 -22.35 6.39 -19.23
C PHE A 163 -22.35 6.06 -20.73
N ASN A 164 -22.44 4.77 -21.10
CA ASN A 164 -22.44 4.33 -22.49
C ASN A 164 -23.84 4.18 -23.09
N ASP A 165 -24.83 3.77 -22.28
CA ASP A 165 -26.22 3.58 -22.71
C ASP A 165 -27.16 4.56 -21.98
N SER A 166 -27.28 5.78 -22.50
CA SER A 166 -28.10 6.84 -21.90
C SER A 166 -29.62 6.61 -21.98
N LEU A 167 -30.13 5.37 -22.15
CA LEU A 167 -31.55 5.16 -22.46
C LEU A 167 -32.28 3.95 -21.85
N LEU A 168 -31.71 3.06 -21.01
CA LEU A 168 -32.52 1.87 -20.64
C LEU A 168 -32.46 1.23 -19.24
N TYR A 169 -31.66 1.67 -18.27
CA TYR A 169 -31.69 1.03 -16.94
C TYR A 169 -31.52 2.00 -15.75
N PRO A 170 -32.60 2.31 -15.01
CA PRO A 170 -32.49 2.97 -13.72
C PRO A 170 -32.61 1.93 -12.60
N SER A 171 -31.53 1.30 -12.13
CA SER A 171 -31.65 0.51 -10.90
C SER A 171 -30.34 0.09 -10.23
N SER A 172 -29.56 1.06 -9.74
CA SER A 172 -29.09 0.92 -8.35
C SER A 172 -30.04 1.73 -7.48
N SER A 173 -30.60 1.13 -6.43
CA SER A 173 -31.30 1.92 -5.43
C SER A 173 -30.29 2.91 -4.80
N PRO A 174 -30.68 4.17 -4.51
CA PRO A 174 -29.79 5.10 -3.81
C PRO A 174 -29.34 4.53 -2.44
N LEU A 175 -30.07 3.56 -1.89
CA LEU A 175 -29.73 2.85 -0.67
C LEU A 175 -28.50 1.93 -0.83
N THR A 176 -28.39 1.18 -1.93
CA THR A 176 -27.28 0.24 -2.17
C THR A 176 -25.98 0.96 -2.52
N THR A 177 -26.07 2.10 -3.21
CA THR A 177 -24.91 2.96 -3.49
C THR A 177 -24.40 3.67 -2.23
N LEU A 178 -25.31 4.15 -1.37
CA LEU A 178 -24.95 4.72 -0.07
C LEU A 178 -24.28 3.68 0.84
N LEU A 179 -24.85 2.47 0.92
CA LEU A 179 -24.34 1.42 1.79
C LEU A 179 -22.94 0.92 1.36
N SER A 180 -22.70 0.77 0.06
CA SER A 180 -21.38 0.36 -0.45
C SER A 180 -20.28 1.39 -0.17
N VAL A 181 -20.58 2.68 -0.35
CA VAL A 181 -19.64 3.77 -0.04
C VAL A 181 -19.40 3.88 1.47
N GLN A 182 -20.44 3.71 2.29
CA GLN A 182 -20.34 3.71 3.75
C GLN A 182 -19.49 2.55 4.27
N LEU A 183 -19.68 1.33 3.75
CA LEU A 183 -18.87 0.17 4.13
C LEU A 183 -17.40 0.36 3.78
N TYR A 184 -17.12 0.87 2.57
CA TYR A 184 -15.76 1.22 2.16
C TYR A 184 -15.13 2.24 3.12
N PHE A 185 -15.88 3.27 3.47
CA PHE A 185 -15.44 4.33 4.37
C PHE A 185 -15.17 3.83 5.79
N VAL A 186 -16.06 3.01 6.37
CA VAL A 186 -15.89 2.43 7.71
C VAL A 186 -14.62 1.58 7.78
N PHE A 187 -14.39 0.73 6.77
CA PHE A 187 -13.19 -0.09 6.76
C PHE A 187 -11.91 0.75 6.57
N PHE A 188 -11.97 1.76 5.70
CA PHE A 188 -10.87 2.68 5.50
C PHE A 188 -10.52 3.44 6.79
N ALA A 189 -11.53 3.92 7.51
CA ALA A 189 -11.38 4.55 8.82
C ALA A 189 -10.82 3.59 9.87
N PHE A 190 -11.23 2.31 9.85
CA PHE A 190 -10.69 1.28 10.75
C PHE A 190 -9.18 1.06 10.51
N CYS A 191 -8.76 0.88 9.26
CA CYS A 191 -7.33 0.77 8.91
C CYS A 191 -6.55 2.02 9.34
N PHE A 192 -7.12 3.21 9.13
CA PHE A 192 -6.53 4.48 9.55
C PHE A 192 -6.31 4.55 11.06
N LEU A 193 -7.31 4.18 11.87
CA LEU A 193 -7.21 4.19 13.34
C LEU A 193 -6.08 3.27 13.83
N ILE A 194 -5.95 2.07 13.25
CA ILE A 194 -4.87 1.14 13.59
C ILE A 194 -3.50 1.76 13.31
N ILE A 195 -3.34 2.43 12.18
CA ILE A 195 -2.08 3.09 11.80
C ILE A 195 -1.77 4.24 12.76
N VAL A 196 -2.76 5.06 13.12
CA VAL A 196 -2.60 6.16 14.09
C VAL A 196 -2.21 5.62 15.47
N ILE A 197 -2.88 4.58 15.95
CA ILE A 197 -2.54 3.95 17.24
C ILE A 197 -1.11 3.39 17.19
N SER A 198 -0.74 2.73 16.10
CA SER A 198 0.63 2.22 15.89
C SER A 198 1.68 3.34 15.87
N LEU A 199 1.36 4.49 15.26
CA LEU A 199 2.21 5.69 15.28
C LEU A 199 2.45 6.15 16.72
N LEU A 200 1.37 6.35 17.47
CA LEU A 200 1.42 6.89 18.82
C LEU A 200 2.21 5.96 19.74
N LEU A 201 1.98 4.65 19.65
CA LEU A 201 2.74 3.65 20.40
C LEU A 201 4.23 3.70 20.04
N THR A 202 4.56 3.83 18.75
CA THR A 202 5.95 3.92 18.27
C THR A 202 6.64 5.19 18.78
N ILE A 203 5.97 6.34 18.71
CA ILE A 203 6.49 7.62 19.20
C ILE A 203 6.73 7.56 20.71
N VAL A 204 5.74 7.08 21.48
CA VAL A 204 5.84 6.98 22.94
C VAL A 204 6.95 6.01 23.35
N SER A 205 7.08 4.88 22.66
CA SER A 205 8.20 3.96 22.90
C SER A 205 9.54 4.63 22.63
N LEU A 206 9.69 5.26 21.47
CA LEU A 206 10.93 5.91 21.10
C LEU A 206 11.32 6.96 22.13
N TYR A 207 10.36 7.78 22.58
CA TYR A 207 10.58 8.76 23.61
C TYR A 207 11.11 8.12 24.90
N ARG A 208 10.46 7.06 25.39
CA ARG A 208 10.94 6.31 26.58
C ARG A 208 12.31 5.68 26.35
N HIS A 209 12.57 5.18 25.14
CA HIS A 209 13.83 4.54 24.78
C HIS A 209 14.98 5.54 24.74
N ILE A 210 14.79 6.70 24.12
CA ILE A 210 15.77 7.81 24.11
C ILE A 210 16.04 8.28 25.54
N GLN A 211 14.99 8.47 26.36
CA GLN A 211 15.17 8.86 27.76
C GLN A 211 15.99 7.85 28.57
N ARG A 212 15.80 6.54 28.35
CA ARG A 212 16.61 5.50 29.01
C ARG A 212 18.03 5.43 28.47
N MET A 213 18.21 5.59 27.17
CA MET A 213 19.51 5.50 26.48
C MET A 213 20.40 6.73 26.68
N GLN A 214 19.85 7.89 27.04
CA GLN A 214 20.64 9.06 27.45
C GLN A 214 21.56 8.78 28.66
N SER A 215 21.39 7.65 29.37
CA SER A 215 22.29 7.19 30.43
C SER A 215 23.48 6.33 29.97
N PHE A 216 23.49 5.80 28.73
CA PHE A 216 24.55 4.91 28.22
C PHE A 216 24.95 5.24 26.76
N ARG A 217 26.14 5.85 26.61
CA ARG A 217 26.99 6.04 25.40
C ARG A 217 26.34 6.21 24.00
N SER A 218 26.79 7.27 23.32
CA SER A 218 26.23 7.91 22.11
C SER A 218 26.29 7.15 20.77
N GLU A 219 27.22 6.20 20.57
CA GLU A 219 27.51 5.67 19.22
C GLU A 219 26.51 4.60 18.72
N MET A 220 25.84 3.85 19.61
CA MET A 220 24.84 2.84 19.20
C MET A 220 23.44 3.45 18.98
N VAL A 221 23.23 4.67 19.48
CA VAL A 221 21.95 5.39 19.45
C VAL A 221 21.62 5.86 18.02
N GLU A 222 22.62 6.26 17.24
CA GLU A 222 22.42 6.93 15.96
C GLU A 222 21.83 6.00 14.88
N ALA A 223 22.31 4.75 14.84
CA ALA A 223 21.81 3.74 13.92
C ALA A 223 20.37 3.28 14.25
N HIS A 224 20.01 3.20 15.54
CA HIS A 224 18.64 2.89 15.95
C HIS A 224 17.69 4.07 15.74
N VAL A 225 18.13 5.30 16.01
CA VAL A 225 17.33 6.52 15.77
C VAL A 225 17.01 6.70 14.28
N SER A 226 17.96 6.40 13.38
CA SER A 226 17.69 6.47 11.93
C SER A 226 16.59 5.51 11.47
N ALA A 227 16.57 4.27 11.97
CA ALA A 227 15.55 3.30 11.62
C ALA A 227 14.16 3.71 12.14
N VAL A 228 14.10 4.31 13.33
CA VAL A 228 12.82 4.75 13.89
C VAL A 228 12.31 6.04 13.23
N LYS A 229 13.16 7.03 12.94
CA LYS A 229 12.78 8.24 12.18
C LYS A 229 12.10 7.89 10.86
N MET A 230 12.63 6.86 10.21
CA MET A 230 12.13 6.36 8.95
C MET A 230 10.78 5.63 9.07
N LEU A 231 10.55 4.90 10.16
CA LEU A 231 9.24 4.31 10.45
C LEU A 231 8.19 5.37 10.80
N ILE A 232 8.58 6.43 11.50
CA ILE A 232 7.71 7.60 11.73
C ILE A 232 7.36 8.25 10.39
N ALA A 233 8.33 8.41 9.48
CA ALA A 233 8.07 8.90 8.13
C ALA A 233 7.14 7.98 7.33
N LEU A 234 7.30 6.65 7.43
CA LEU A 234 6.39 5.67 6.82
C LEU A 234 4.95 5.90 7.28
N ILE A 235 4.76 5.99 8.59
CA ILE A 235 3.44 6.06 9.19
C ILE A 235 2.82 7.44 8.93
N GLY A 236 3.61 8.51 8.98
CA GLY A 236 3.18 9.86 8.58
C GLY A 236 2.77 9.92 7.11
N PHE A 237 3.52 9.26 6.22
CA PHE A 237 3.17 9.20 4.81
C PHE A 237 1.86 8.41 4.58
N ASN A 238 1.69 7.26 5.25
CA ASN A 238 0.42 6.54 5.28
C ASN A 238 -0.72 7.51 5.72
N LEU A 239 -0.55 8.24 6.81
CA LEU A 239 -1.55 9.19 7.32
C LEU A 239 -1.98 10.21 6.25
N THR A 240 -1.02 10.80 5.53
CA THR A 240 -1.31 11.76 4.45
C THR A 240 -2.08 11.12 3.29
N PHE A 241 -1.74 9.89 2.92
CA PHE A 241 -2.48 9.14 1.91
C PHE A 241 -3.94 8.92 2.32
N PHE A 242 -4.15 8.46 3.56
CA PHE A 242 -5.50 8.25 4.10
C PHE A 242 -6.31 9.55 4.16
N ALA A 243 -5.71 10.66 4.60
CA ALA A 243 -6.39 11.95 4.65
C ALA A 243 -6.83 12.44 3.26
N LEU A 244 -5.99 12.28 2.24
CA LEU A 244 -6.32 12.69 0.86
C LEU A 244 -7.41 11.82 0.25
N MET A 245 -7.38 10.51 0.49
CA MET A 245 -8.46 9.60 0.06
C MET A 245 -9.78 9.90 0.75
N PHE A 246 -9.75 10.22 2.04
CA PHE A 246 -10.93 10.66 2.78
C PHE A 246 -11.55 11.93 2.18
N LEU A 247 -10.71 12.92 1.87
CA LEU A 247 -11.16 14.18 1.24
C LEU A 247 -11.71 13.94 -0.16
N PHE A 248 -11.11 13.03 -0.93
CA PHE A 248 -11.64 12.59 -2.23
C PHE A 248 -13.03 11.96 -2.10
N MET A 249 -13.25 11.11 -1.11
CA MET A 249 -14.57 10.50 -0.89
C MET A 249 -15.63 11.53 -0.49
N LEU A 250 -15.28 12.54 0.31
CA LEU A 250 -16.21 13.62 0.67
C LEU A 250 -16.48 14.60 -0.48
N LYS A 251 -15.49 14.86 -1.33
CA LYS A 251 -15.53 15.88 -2.39
C LYS A 251 -15.41 15.26 -3.78
N ARG A 252 -16.07 14.12 -4.00
CA ARG A 252 -15.98 13.34 -5.25
C ARG A 252 -16.38 14.12 -6.51
N HIS A 253 -17.21 15.16 -6.38
CA HIS A 253 -17.66 16.00 -7.50
C HIS A 253 -16.60 17.00 -8.01
N GLU A 254 -15.53 17.20 -7.26
CA GLU A 254 -14.51 18.22 -7.55
C GLU A 254 -13.27 17.55 -8.17
N PRO A 255 -12.88 17.90 -9.42
CA PRO A 255 -11.82 17.21 -10.16
C PRO A 255 -10.44 17.34 -9.48
N VAL A 256 -10.22 18.40 -8.70
CA VAL A 256 -8.98 18.63 -7.95
C VAL A 256 -8.72 17.48 -6.96
N TRP A 257 -9.75 16.99 -6.27
CA TRP A 257 -9.56 15.91 -5.30
C TRP A 257 -9.30 14.56 -5.96
N MET A 258 -9.82 14.35 -7.17
CA MET A 258 -9.49 13.18 -7.99
C MET A 258 -8.00 13.19 -8.37
N THR A 259 -7.47 14.32 -8.85
CA THR A 259 -6.03 14.44 -9.14
C THR A 259 -5.17 14.25 -7.90
N ALA A 260 -5.55 14.86 -6.78
CA ALA A 260 -4.83 14.73 -5.52
C ALA A 260 -4.83 13.27 -5.02
N ALA A 261 -5.94 12.55 -5.17
CA ALA A 261 -6.03 11.13 -4.82
C ALA A 261 -5.12 10.26 -5.69
N VAL A 262 -5.10 10.47 -7.01
CA VAL A 262 -4.23 9.73 -7.94
C VAL A 262 -2.74 9.97 -7.63
N LEU A 263 -2.35 11.23 -7.45
CA LEU A 263 -0.97 11.61 -7.12
C LEU A 263 -0.55 11.08 -5.74
N SER A 264 -1.46 11.13 -4.76
CA SER A 264 -1.25 10.57 -3.43
C SER A 264 -1.03 9.06 -3.48
N ASN A 265 -1.86 8.34 -4.25
CA ASN A 265 -1.74 6.90 -4.45
C ASN A 265 -0.41 6.50 -5.10
N ALA A 266 -0.02 7.21 -6.16
CA ALA A 266 1.28 7.04 -6.80
C ALA A 266 2.43 7.25 -5.80
N SER A 267 2.39 8.37 -5.08
CA SER A 267 3.42 8.73 -4.09
C SER A 267 3.54 7.71 -2.96
N PHE A 268 2.41 7.15 -2.52
CA PHE A 268 2.35 6.12 -1.48
C PHE A 268 3.18 4.89 -1.80
N HIS A 269 2.98 4.32 -2.98
CA HIS A 269 3.72 3.13 -3.36
C HIS A 269 5.19 3.42 -3.67
N ILE A 270 5.48 4.57 -4.29
CA ILE A 270 6.86 4.98 -4.60
C ILE A 270 7.66 5.16 -3.31
N LEU A 271 7.10 5.86 -2.32
CA LEU A 271 7.80 6.14 -1.06
C LEU A 271 7.85 4.92 -0.14
N ALA A 272 6.89 4.01 -0.22
CA ALA A 272 6.93 2.76 0.54
C ALA A 272 8.20 1.95 0.26
N ILE A 273 8.68 1.89 -0.98
CA ILE A 273 9.84 1.06 -1.39
C ILE A 273 11.16 1.43 -0.69
N PRO A 274 11.68 2.67 -0.82
CA PRO A 274 12.90 3.06 -0.11
C PRO A 274 12.69 2.96 1.40
N ILE A 275 11.45 3.17 1.86
CA ILE A 275 11.11 3.07 3.27
C ILE A 275 11.20 1.62 3.79
N ILE A 276 10.78 0.65 2.99
CA ILE A 276 10.88 -0.76 3.32
C ILE A 276 12.34 -1.23 3.26
N ILE A 277 13.09 -0.81 2.22
CA ILE A 277 14.49 -1.20 2.01
C ILE A 277 15.37 -0.78 3.18
N ARG A 278 15.26 0.48 3.63
CA ARG A 278 16.12 1.00 4.71
C ARG A 278 15.59 0.67 6.12
N GLY A 279 14.33 0.22 6.24
CA GLY A 279 13.78 -0.39 7.45
C GLY A 279 14.33 -1.79 7.76
N SER A 280 14.84 -2.50 6.73
CA SER A 280 15.58 -3.76 6.90
C SER A 280 17.09 -3.53 6.82
N ARG A 281 17.80 -3.79 7.92
CA ARG A 281 19.27 -3.64 7.98
C ARG A 281 19.97 -4.48 6.91
N LYS A 282 19.43 -5.65 6.58
CA LYS A 282 19.93 -6.57 5.55
C LYS A 282 19.80 -5.95 4.15
N LEU A 283 18.61 -5.48 3.79
CA LEU A 283 18.34 -4.85 2.49
C LEU A 283 19.18 -3.57 2.31
N HIS A 284 19.27 -2.74 3.35
CA HIS A 284 20.10 -1.54 3.35
C HIS A 284 21.59 -1.85 3.10
N ILE A 285 22.17 -2.82 3.80
CA ILE A 285 23.58 -3.19 3.63
C ILE A 285 23.84 -3.75 2.23
N MET A 286 22.95 -4.58 1.69
CA MET A 286 23.12 -5.09 0.33
C MET A 286 22.99 -4.01 -0.73
N LEU A 287 22.04 -3.07 -0.59
CA LEU A 287 21.92 -1.94 -1.51
C LEU A 287 23.20 -1.10 -1.53
N HIS A 288 23.74 -0.78 -0.34
CA HIS A 288 24.97 -0.01 -0.22
C HIS A 288 26.17 -0.71 -0.87
N LYS A 289 26.29 -2.03 -0.72
CA LYS A 289 27.36 -2.82 -1.38
C LYS A 289 27.25 -2.77 -2.91
N ILE A 290 26.04 -2.87 -3.46
CA ILE A 290 25.82 -2.82 -4.91
C ILE A 290 26.14 -1.42 -5.44
N LEU A 291 25.68 -0.37 -4.75
CA LEU A 291 25.98 1.01 -5.14
C LEU A 291 27.48 1.30 -5.13
N LEU A 292 28.19 0.88 -4.09
CA LEU A 292 29.65 1.00 -4.02
C LEU A 292 30.34 0.24 -5.17
N HIS A 293 29.90 -0.99 -5.47
CA HIS A 293 30.48 -1.79 -6.55
C HIS A 293 30.27 -1.13 -7.92
N CYS A 294 29.08 -0.60 -8.19
CA CYS A 294 28.80 0.15 -9.41
C CYS A 294 29.61 1.45 -9.51
N MET A 295 29.84 2.16 -8.39
CA MET A 295 30.69 3.36 -8.39
C MET A 295 32.16 3.02 -8.68
N THR A 296 32.66 1.89 -8.16
CA THR A 296 34.04 1.43 -8.41
C THR A 296 34.25 0.77 -9.77
N SER A 297 33.19 0.34 -10.46
CA SER A 297 33.29 -0.25 -11.81
C SER A 297 33.18 0.78 -12.92
N VAL A 298 32.80 2.02 -12.60
CA VAL A 298 32.66 3.15 -13.54
C VAL A 298 33.87 4.09 -13.48
N SER A 299 34.72 3.98 -12.45
CA SER A 299 36.03 4.64 -12.32
C SER A 299 37.14 3.79 -12.93
#